data_AF-A0A2V3U1Z7-F1
#
_entry.id   AF-A0A2V3U1Z7-F1
#
_cell.length_a   1.000
_cell.length_b   1.000
_cell.length_c   1.000
_cell.angle_alpha   90.00
_cell.angle_beta   90.00
_cell.angle_gamma   90.00
#
_symmetry.space_group_name_H-M   'P 1'
#
loop_
_entity.id
_entity.type
_entity.pdbx_description
1 polymer ?
#
loop_
_entity_poly.entity_id
_entity_poly.type
_entity_poly.pdbx_seq_one_letter_code
_entity_poly.pdbx_strand_id
1 'polypeptide(L)'
;MRPVVLTGLILGSLLLAGCVSTTSNPEALKERHRQQCSDFGFEPGTDGFATCMMEQWERAEDREAEDRRRTNDMIRENNRRAAQADAIKAQNKQMSFMRAGNTSFPICNAASPGAGLDVSSGKWYGNACRAY
;
A
#
# COMPACT_ATOMS: atom_id res chain seq x y z
N MET A 1 -29.06 -12.43 -45.12
CA MET A 1 -28.94 -11.41 -44.04
C MET A 1 -28.58 -12.11 -42.73
N ARG A 2 -27.29 -12.16 -42.35
CA ARG A 2 -26.86 -12.42 -40.96
C ARG A 2 -25.50 -11.76 -40.68
N PRO A 3 -25.44 -10.44 -40.42
CA PRO A 3 -24.22 -9.75 -40.01
C PRO A 3 -24.22 -9.55 -38.49
N VAL A 4 -24.29 -10.62 -37.70
CA VAL A 4 -24.36 -10.52 -36.22
C VAL A 4 -23.14 -11.16 -35.54
N VAL A 5 -22.34 -11.96 -36.27
CA VAL A 5 -21.17 -12.63 -35.69
C VAL A 5 -19.92 -11.72 -35.70
N LEU A 6 -19.84 -10.76 -36.64
CA LEU A 6 -18.65 -9.88 -36.76
C LEU A 6 -18.60 -8.74 -35.72
N THR A 7 -19.74 -8.31 -35.16
CA THR A 7 -19.77 -7.20 -34.19
C THR A 7 -19.42 -7.62 -32.77
N GLY A 8 -19.49 -8.91 -32.43
CA GLY A 8 -19.12 -9.42 -31.10
C GLY A 8 -17.61 -9.50 -30.86
N LEU A 9 -16.80 -9.58 -31.93
CA LEU A 9 -15.36 -9.84 -31.82
C LEU A 9 -14.53 -8.56 -31.64
N ILE A 10 -15.08 -7.39 -31.97
CA ILE A 10 -14.38 -6.10 -31.86
C ILE A 10 -14.53 -5.48 -30.46
N LEU A 11 -15.60 -5.79 -29.72
CA LEU A 11 -15.79 -5.26 -28.35
C LEU A 11 -15.04 -6.06 -27.26
N GLY A 12 -14.60 -7.29 -27.55
CA GLY A 12 -13.93 -8.15 -26.55
C GLY A 12 -12.46 -7.79 -26.31
N SER A 13 -11.81 -7.06 -27.22
CA SER A 13 -10.36 -6.78 -27.17
C SER A 13 -10.01 -5.58 -26.27
N LEU A 14 -10.99 -4.77 -25.87
CA LEU A 14 -10.74 -3.49 -25.18
C LEU A 14 -10.59 -3.62 -23.65
N LEU A 15 -10.83 -4.80 -23.07
CA LEU A 15 -10.84 -5.01 -21.61
C LEU A 15 -9.55 -5.64 -21.05
N LEU A 16 -8.56 -5.94 -21.90
CA LEU A 16 -7.26 -6.48 -21.50
C LEU A 16 -6.14 -5.44 -21.41
N ALA A 17 -6.46 -4.14 -21.50
CA ALA A 17 -5.54 -3.07 -21.12
C ALA A 17 -5.44 -2.96 -19.58
N GLY A 18 -5.10 -4.06 -18.92
CA GLY A 18 -4.70 -4.08 -17.52
C GLY A 18 -3.34 -3.40 -17.40
N CYS A 19 -3.35 -2.18 -16.87
CA CYS A 19 -2.24 -1.40 -16.30
C CYS A 19 -0.84 -2.03 -16.42
N VAL A 20 -0.18 -1.90 -17.57
CA VAL A 20 1.27 -1.97 -17.61
C VAL A 20 1.77 -0.68 -17.00
N SER A 21 2.25 -0.76 -15.77
CA SER A 21 3.06 0.27 -15.13
C SER A 21 4.21 0.63 -16.07
N THR A 22 4.14 1.77 -16.75
CA THR A 22 5.12 2.24 -17.76
C THR A 22 6.46 2.67 -17.15
N THR A 23 6.74 2.31 -15.90
CA THR A 23 7.91 2.75 -15.13
C THR A 23 9.09 1.79 -15.12
N SER A 24 9.01 0.60 -15.71
CA SER A 24 10.10 -0.40 -15.66
C SER A 24 10.79 -0.70 -17.00
N ASN A 25 10.57 0.10 -18.06
CA ASN A 25 11.30 -0.09 -19.31
C ASN A 25 12.65 0.66 -19.27
N PRO A 26 13.80 -0.03 -19.17
CA PRO A 26 15.11 0.62 -19.17
C PRO A 26 15.37 1.45 -20.44
N GLU A 27 14.79 1.04 -21.57
CA GLU A 27 14.88 1.81 -22.83
C GLU A 27 14.11 3.12 -22.75
N ALA A 28 12.94 3.13 -22.10
CA ALA A 28 12.16 4.36 -21.94
C ALA A 28 12.86 5.35 -20.99
N LEU A 29 13.51 4.86 -19.94
CA LEU A 29 14.29 5.70 -19.02
C LEU A 29 15.51 6.30 -19.72
N LYS A 30 16.24 5.46 -20.47
CA LYS A 30 17.38 5.90 -21.29
C LYS A 30 16.98 6.96 -22.29
N GLU A 31 15.85 6.80 -22.98
CA GLU A 31 15.35 7.79 -23.94
C GLU A 31 14.95 9.11 -23.25
N ARG A 32 14.34 9.06 -22.07
CA ARG A 32 14.07 10.29 -21.29
C ARG A 32 15.34 11.01 -20.87
N HIS A 33 16.36 10.28 -20.40
CA HIS A 33 17.66 10.89 -20.08
C HIS A 33 18.32 11.48 -21.33
N ARG A 34 18.25 10.75 -22.46
CA ARG A 34 18.76 11.19 -23.77
C ARG A 34 18.13 12.51 -24.20
N GLN A 35 16.81 12.61 -24.10
CA GLN A 35 16.05 13.83 -24.42
C GLN A 35 16.43 14.97 -23.48
N GLN A 36 16.42 14.74 -22.17
CA GLN A 36 16.81 15.76 -21.19
C GLN A 36 18.21 16.32 -21.45
N CYS A 37 19.21 15.46 -21.68
CA CYS A 37 20.56 15.92 -21.97
C CYS A 37 20.64 16.72 -23.28
N SER A 38 19.88 16.30 -24.31
CA SER A 38 19.80 17.05 -25.58
C SER A 38 19.13 18.41 -25.38
N ASP A 39 18.06 18.48 -24.59
CA ASP A 39 17.31 19.71 -24.29
C ASP A 39 18.17 20.73 -23.50
N PHE A 40 19.11 20.25 -22.67
CA PHE A 40 20.10 21.10 -22.00
C PHE A 40 21.26 21.54 -22.91
N GLY A 41 21.27 21.13 -24.18
CA GLY A 41 22.25 21.54 -25.17
C GLY A 41 23.50 20.66 -25.24
N PHE A 42 23.49 19.49 -24.61
CA PHE A 42 24.57 18.52 -24.78
C PHE A 42 24.41 17.78 -26.12
N GLU A 43 25.46 17.79 -26.95
CA GLU A 43 25.40 17.15 -28.26
C GLU A 43 25.71 15.64 -28.18
N PRO A 44 24.86 14.76 -28.72
CA PRO A 44 25.08 13.31 -28.67
C PRO A 44 26.43 12.89 -29.26
N GLY A 45 27.13 12.01 -28.55
CA GLY A 45 28.46 11.54 -28.97
C GLY A 45 29.62 12.37 -28.42
N THR A 46 29.35 13.39 -27.60
CA THR A 46 30.37 14.15 -26.87
C THR A 46 30.54 13.64 -25.44
N ASP A 47 31.70 13.93 -24.84
CA ASP A 47 31.97 13.61 -23.43
C ASP A 47 31.01 14.36 -22.49
N GLY A 48 30.59 15.58 -22.85
CA GLY A 48 29.60 16.34 -22.10
C GLY A 48 28.25 15.63 -22.06
N PHE A 49 27.81 15.08 -23.19
CA PHE A 49 26.58 14.28 -23.24
C PHE A 49 26.69 12.99 -22.43
N ALA A 50 27.82 12.29 -22.50
CA ALA A 50 28.06 11.10 -21.69
C ALA A 50 28.01 11.41 -20.18
N THR A 51 28.62 12.53 -19.77
CA THR A 51 28.60 13.01 -18.39
C THR A 51 27.18 13.33 -17.92
N CYS A 52 26.41 14.09 -18.70
CA CYS A 52 25.02 14.37 -18.39
C CYS A 52 24.19 13.09 -18.22
N MET A 53 24.35 12.13 -19.14
CA MET A 53 23.64 10.86 -19.05
C MET A 53 23.98 10.11 -17.76
N MET A 54 25.25 10.01 -17.40
CA MET A 54 25.70 9.36 -16.16
C MET A 54 25.08 10.03 -14.92
N GLU A 55 25.12 11.35 -14.83
CA GLU A 55 24.51 12.09 -13.71
C GLU A 55 23.00 11.82 -13.59
N GLN A 56 22.28 11.72 -14.72
CA GLN A 56 20.86 11.42 -14.70
C GLN A 56 20.57 10.01 -14.20
N TRP A 57 21.43 9.04 -14.53
CA TRP A 57 21.34 7.69 -13.98
C TRP A 57 21.57 7.65 -12.47
N GLU A 58 22.65 8.28 -11.98
CA GLU A 58 22.93 8.38 -10.55
C GLU A 58 21.77 9.03 -9.79
N ARG A 59 21.23 10.14 -10.31
CA ARG A 59 20.05 10.79 -9.73
C ARG A 59 18.81 9.90 -9.71
N ALA A 60 18.62 9.06 -10.73
CA ALA A 60 17.50 8.13 -10.78
C ALA A 60 17.65 7.03 -9.72
N GLU A 61 18.85 6.47 -9.57
CA GLU A 61 19.17 5.48 -8.55
C GLU A 61 19.01 6.04 -7.13
N ASP A 62 19.48 7.27 -6.88
CA ASP A 62 19.32 7.94 -5.59
C ASP A 62 17.85 8.15 -5.23
N ARG A 63 17.03 8.57 -6.19
CA ARG A 63 15.58 8.72 -6.00
C ARG A 63 14.91 7.39 -5.69
N GLU A 64 15.26 6.33 -6.43
CA GLU A 64 14.73 4.98 -6.17
C GLU A 64 15.14 4.49 -4.77
N ALA A 65 16.38 4.73 -4.37
CA ALA A 65 16.87 4.38 -3.05
C ALA A 65 16.13 5.15 -1.95
N GLU A 66 15.86 6.44 -2.15
CA GLU A 66 15.08 7.26 -1.22
C GLU A 66 13.62 6.78 -1.14
N ASP A 67 12.97 6.54 -2.27
CA ASP A 67 11.58 6.06 -2.32
C ASP A 67 11.44 4.69 -1.64
N ARG A 68 12.42 3.80 -1.82
CA ARG A 68 12.49 2.52 -1.12
C ARG A 68 12.64 2.73 0.39
N ARG A 69 13.48 3.65 0.85
CA ARG A 69 13.61 3.98 2.29
C ARG A 69 12.30 4.51 2.86
N ARG A 70 11.68 5.50 2.19
CA ARG A 70 10.39 6.07 2.60
C ARG A 70 9.29 5.01 2.70
N THR A 71 9.23 4.10 1.72
CA THR A 71 8.27 2.99 1.72
C THR A 71 8.51 2.05 2.90
N ASN A 72 9.76 1.68 3.16
CA ASN A 72 10.11 0.82 4.30
C ASN A 72 9.78 1.48 5.65
N ASP A 73 10.01 2.79 5.79
CA ASP A 73 9.65 3.54 7.00
C ASP A 73 8.14 3.55 7.23
N MET A 74 7.36 3.75 6.16
CA MET A 74 5.90 3.66 6.22
C MET A 74 5.41 2.28 6.67
N ILE A 75 5.99 1.21 6.12
CA ILE A 75 5.67 -0.17 6.51
C ILE A 75 5.99 -0.40 7.99
N ARG A 76 7.16 0.05 8.45
CA ARG A 76 7.60 -0.08 9.84
C ARG A 76 6.66 0.63 10.81
N GLU A 77 6.20 1.83 10.46
CA GLU A 77 5.25 2.59 11.26
C GLU A 77 3.86 1.94 11.28
N ASN A 78 3.37 1.45 10.14
CA ASN A 78 2.10 0.73 10.08
C ASN A 78 2.14 -0.52 10.96
N ASN A 79 3.21 -1.31 10.86
CA ASN A 79 3.41 -2.50 11.70
C ASN A 79 3.43 -2.16 13.19
N ARG A 80 4.03 -1.04 13.58
CA ARG A 80 3.98 -0.55 14.98
C ARG A 80 2.56 -0.25 15.43
N ARG A 81 1.79 0.49 14.61
CA ARG A 81 0.39 0.84 14.91
C ARG A 81 -0.50 -0.39 15.01
N ALA A 82 -0.31 -1.36 14.10
CA ALA A 82 -1.02 -2.63 14.14
C ALA A 82 -0.72 -3.40 15.43
N ALA A 83 0.57 -3.55 15.78
CA ALA A 83 0.98 -4.23 17.02
C ALA A 83 0.42 -3.54 18.28
N GLN A 84 0.40 -2.20 18.31
CA GLN A 84 -0.20 -1.44 19.41
C GLN A 84 -1.71 -1.65 19.49
N ALA A 85 -2.41 -1.63 18.36
CA ALA A 85 -3.85 -1.88 18.32
C ALA A 85 -4.20 -3.30 18.80
N ASP A 86 -3.39 -4.29 18.45
CA ASP A 86 -3.56 -5.67 18.89
C ASP A 86 -3.29 -5.81 20.40
N ALA A 87 -2.27 -5.13 20.93
CA ALA A 87 -2.01 -5.07 22.36
C ALA A 87 -3.18 -4.45 23.14
N ILE A 88 -3.77 -3.35 22.64
CA ILE A 88 -4.95 -2.71 23.23
C ILE A 88 -6.15 -3.67 23.21
N LYS A 89 -6.39 -4.37 22.11
CA LYS A 89 -7.47 -5.37 22.01
C LYS A 89 -7.26 -6.50 23.02
N ALA A 90 -6.04 -7.02 23.14
CA ALA A 90 -5.70 -8.07 24.10
C ALA A 90 -5.92 -7.60 25.55
N GLN A 91 -5.53 -6.36 25.87
CA GLN A 91 -5.78 -5.77 27.17
C GLN A 91 -7.28 -5.61 27.45
N ASN A 92 -8.04 -5.05 26.51
CA ASN A 92 -9.50 -4.89 26.63
C ASN A 92 -10.20 -6.24 26.83
N LYS A 93 -9.75 -7.27 26.09
CA LYS A 93 -10.18 -8.65 26.29
C LYS A 93 -9.95 -9.07 27.73
N GLN A 94 -8.70 -9.09 28.18
CA GLN A 94 -8.34 -9.51 29.54
C GLN A 94 -9.15 -8.77 30.62
N MET A 95 -9.25 -7.44 30.54
CA MET A 95 -10.00 -6.61 31.50
C MET A 95 -11.49 -6.93 31.51
N SER A 96 -12.10 -7.14 30.35
CA SER A 96 -13.54 -7.48 30.25
C SER A 96 -13.85 -8.82 30.89
N PHE A 97 -12.98 -9.82 30.69
CA PHE A 97 -13.11 -11.13 31.30
C PHE A 97 -12.88 -11.08 32.82
N MET A 98 -11.92 -10.28 33.30
CA MET A 98 -11.72 -10.08 34.74
C MET A 98 -12.90 -9.39 35.43
N ARG A 99 -13.67 -8.57 34.70
CA ARG A 99 -14.88 -7.91 35.20
C ARG A 99 -16.13 -8.79 35.09
N ALA A 100 -16.02 -10.02 34.58
CA ALA A 100 -17.16 -10.93 34.49
C ALA A 100 -17.80 -11.11 35.89
N GLY A 101 -19.13 -11.07 35.94
CA GLY A 101 -19.88 -11.13 37.21
C GLY A 101 -19.97 -9.81 37.98
N ASN A 102 -19.10 -8.84 37.76
CA ASN A 102 -19.21 -7.52 38.40
C ASN A 102 -20.31 -6.67 37.73
N THR A 103 -21.47 -6.55 38.38
CA THR A 103 -22.64 -5.83 37.83
C THR A 103 -22.47 -4.32 37.75
N SER A 104 -21.40 -3.76 38.32
CA SER A 104 -21.07 -2.33 38.15
C SER A 104 -20.63 -1.99 36.73
N PHE A 105 -20.25 -2.99 35.92
CA PHE A 105 -19.88 -2.81 34.51
C PHE A 105 -21.00 -3.30 33.57
N PRO A 106 -21.32 -2.55 32.50
CA PRO A 106 -22.27 -3.01 31.49
C PRO A 106 -21.71 -4.22 30.73
N ILE A 107 -22.59 -5.05 30.17
CA ILE A 107 -22.20 -6.17 29.32
C ILE A 107 -21.65 -5.64 28.00
N CYS A 108 -20.49 -6.15 27.58
CA CYS A 108 -19.92 -5.82 26.28
C CYS A 108 -20.84 -6.31 25.14
N ASN A 109 -20.95 -5.48 24.11
CA ASN A 109 -21.66 -5.78 22.87
C ASN A 109 -20.91 -5.14 21.69
N ALA A 110 -21.41 -5.35 20.47
CA ALA A 110 -20.79 -4.83 19.25
C ALA A 110 -20.63 -3.29 19.21
N ALA A 111 -21.46 -2.55 19.95
CA ALA A 111 -21.42 -1.09 20.02
C ALA A 111 -20.53 -0.56 21.16
N SER A 112 -19.90 -1.44 21.94
CA SER A 112 -19.07 -1.02 23.08
C SER A 112 -17.76 -0.36 22.61
N PRO A 113 -17.23 0.63 23.34
CA PRO A 113 -15.96 1.24 23.00
C PRO A 113 -14.80 0.23 23.04
N GLY A 114 -14.06 0.16 21.93
CA GLY A 114 -12.99 -0.83 21.76
C GLY A 114 -13.51 -2.26 21.66
N ALA A 115 -14.75 -2.44 21.20
CA ALA A 115 -15.39 -3.74 21.06
C ALA A 115 -14.58 -4.68 20.16
N GLY A 116 -14.41 -5.91 20.64
CA GLY A 116 -13.99 -7.04 19.84
C GLY A 116 -14.79 -8.28 20.23
N LEU A 117 -14.96 -9.20 19.28
CA LEU A 117 -15.57 -10.50 19.52
C LEU A 117 -14.46 -11.53 19.71
N ASP A 118 -14.47 -12.21 20.85
CA ASP A 118 -13.63 -13.39 21.03
C ASP A 118 -14.31 -14.60 20.40
N VAL A 119 -13.88 -14.98 19.20
CA VAL A 119 -14.54 -16.03 18.40
C VAL A 119 -14.52 -17.41 19.05
N SER A 120 -13.56 -17.69 19.94
CA SER A 120 -13.48 -18.99 20.62
C SER A 120 -14.51 -19.12 21.74
N SER A 121 -14.82 -18.04 22.44
CA SER A 121 -15.80 -18.02 23.53
C SER A 121 -17.17 -17.48 23.12
N GLY A 122 -17.26 -16.83 21.95
CA GLY A 122 -18.47 -16.14 21.47
C GLY A 122 -18.80 -14.87 22.25
N LYS A 123 -17.90 -14.38 23.11
CA LYS A 123 -18.15 -13.27 24.02
C LYS A 123 -17.54 -11.97 23.49
N TRP A 124 -18.30 -10.89 23.65
CA TRP A 124 -17.79 -9.54 23.38
C TRP A 124 -16.89 -9.05 24.50
N TYR A 125 -15.87 -8.26 24.16
CA TYR A 125 -14.99 -7.57 25.09
C TYR A 125 -14.77 -6.10 24.67
N GLY A 126 -14.36 -5.22 25.59
CA GLY A 126 -14.10 -3.81 25.33
C GLY A 126 -13.44 -3.07 26.51
N ASN A 127 -13.24 -1.76 26.38
CA ASN A 127 -12.45 -0.99 27.36
C ASN A 127 -13.14 -0.85 28.73
N ALA A 128 -14.47 -0.62 28.76
CA ALA A 128 -15.22 -0.26 29.96
C ALA A 128 -16.47 -1.13 30.19
N CYS A 129 -16.41 -2.39 29.78
CA CYS A 129 -17.51 -3.33 29.92
C CYS A 129 -16.99 -4.67 30.47
N ARG A 130 -17.91 -5.60 30.77
CA ARG A 130 -17.62 -6.97 31.17
C ARG A 130 -18.02 -7.96 30.09
N ALA A 131 -17.26 -9.05 29.97
CA ALA A 131 -17.72 -10.22 29.23
C ALA A 131 -18.90 -10.84 30.00
N TYR A 132 -19.97 -11.18 29.28
CA TYR A 132 -21.11 -11.94 29.83
C TYR A 132 -20.85 -13.43 29.70
#